data_AF-A0A2E0UNZ1-F1
#
_entry.id   AF-A0A2E0UNZ1-F1
#
_cell.length_a   1.000
_cell.length_b   1.000
_cell.length_c   1.000
_cell.angle_alpha   90.00
_cell.angle_beta   90.00
_cell.angle_gamma   90.00
#
_symmetry.space_group_name_H-M   'P 1'
#
loop_
_entity.id
_entity.type
_entity.pdbx_description
1 polymer ?
#
loop_
_entity_poly.entity_id
_entity_poly.type
_entity_poly.pdbx_seq_one_letter_code
_entity_poly.pdbx_strand_id
1 'polypeptide(L)'
;MRSFGSILRPKFGRWVGYSRGANWAVQIGFTEPDLFGAIGAHSYPTFSGDTNLISSWVEFLQPEQYPHLLIDIRGNNTFLPYTSAFEAELVRIGFPHEYRLQPGGHDYAYWETYAADYLCWYAEGWEESQ
;
A
#
# COMPACT_ATOMS: atom_id res chain seq x y z
N MET A 1 23.58 -11.72 30.67
CA MET A 1 22.24 -11.54 30.09
C MET A 1 22.40 -11.37 28.59
N ARG A 2 21.97 -12.34 27.78
CA ARG A 2 21.95 -12.20 26.31
C ARG A 2 20.60 -11.60 25.94
N SER A 3 20.63 -10.43 25.32
CA SER A 3 19.45 -9.79 24.75
C SER A 3 18.90 -10.70 23.65
N PHE A 4 17.64 -11.11 23.79
CA PHE A 4 16.89 -11.70 22.70
C PHE A 4 16.47 -10.56 21.79
N GLY A 5 17.31 -10.23 20.81
CA GLY A 5 16.85 -9.48 19.64
C GLY A 5 15.81 -10.35 18.95
N SER A 6 14.55 -9.92 18.93
CA SER A 6 13.54 -10.51 18.06
C SER A 6 14.05 -10.37 16.64
N ILE A 7 14.46 -11.49 16.03
CA ILE A 7 14.73 -11.57 14.60
C ILE A 7 13.43 -11.15 13.93
N LEU A 8 13.41 -9.94 13.35
CA LEU A 8 12.36 -9.49 12.46
C LEU A 8 12.24 -10.55 11.37
N ARG A 9 11.14 -11.31 11.38
CA ARG A 9 10.85 -12.19 10.25
C ARG A 9 10.61 -11.27 9.06
N PRO A 10 11.28 -11.47 7.91
CA PRO A 10 10.93 -10.71 6.73
C PRO A 10 9.48 -11.06 6.38
N LYS A 11 8.60 -10.06 6.33
CA LYS A 11 7.25 -10.24 5.83
C LYS A 11 7.35 -10.40 4.31
N PHE A 12 7.48 -11.64 3.85
CA PHE A 12 7.67 -11.95 2.43
C PHE A 12 6.39 -11.79 1.59
N GLY A 13 5.21 -11.79 2.23
CA GLY A 13 3.94 -11.57 1.55
C GLY A 13 3.85 -10.18 0.90
N ARG A 14 3.46 -10.13 -0.36
CA ARG A 14 3.11 -8.90 -1.09
C ARG A 14 1.67 -9.05 -1.54
N TRP A 15 0.85 -8.03 -1.30
CA TRP A 15 -0.53 -8.04 -1.76
C TRP A 15 -0.81 -6.87 -2.70
N VAL A 16 -1.35 -7.20 -3.86
CA VAL A 16 -1.42 -6.32 -5.03
C VAL A 16 -2.85 -6.23 -5.50
N GLY A 17 -3.30 -5.02 -5.80
CA GLY A 17 -4.63 -4.83 -6.33
C GLY A 17 -4.72 -3.66 -7.30
N TYR A 18 -5.47 -3.85 -8.39
CA TYR A 18 -5.91 -2.78 -9.28
C TYR A 18 -7.37 -2.45 -9.03
N SER A 19 -7.72 -1.15 -9.03
CA SER A 19 -9.10 -0.69 -8.93
C SER A 19 -9.83 -1.30 -7.71
N ARG A 20 -10.89 -2.08 -7.88
CA ARG A 20 -11.55 -2.78 -6.76
C ARG A 20 -10.63 -3.74 -5.99
N GLY A 21 -9.64 -4.34 -6.65
CA GLY A 21 -8.63 -5.16 -5.98
C GLY A 21 -7.76 -4.33 -5.03
N ALA A 22 -7.49 -3.06 -5.36
CA ALA A 22 -6.73 -2.15 -4.51
C ALA A 22 -7.45 -1.86 -3.19
N ASN A 23 -8.77 -1.77 -3.20
CA ASN A 23 -9.56 -1.59 -1.97
C ASN A 23 -9.39 -2.76 -1.01
N TRP A 24 -9.55 -3.99 -1.51
CA TRP A 24 -9.33 -5.18 -0.70
C TRP A 24 -7.88 -5.30 -0.24
N ALA A 25 -6.93 -4.85 -1.07
CA ALA A 25 -5.52 -4.86 -0.73
C ALA A 25 -5.21 -3.98 0.47
N VAL A 26 -5.73 -2.76 0.49
CA VAL A 26 -5.60 -1.85 1.62
C VAL A 26 -6.32 -2.41 2.84
N GLN A 27 -7.59 -2.79 2.70
CA GLN A 27 -8.40 -3.23 3.83
C GLN A 27 -7.78 -4.45 4.51
N ILE A 28 -7.46 -5.52 3.76
CA ILE A 28 -6.86 -6.73 4.31
C ILE A 28 -5.47 -6.42 4.87
N GLY A 29 -4.64 -5.67 4.15
CA GLY A 29 -3.27 -5.41 4.60
C GLY A 29 -3.18 -4.53 5.85
N PHE A 30 -4.16 -3.66 6.08
CA PHE A 30 -4.23 -2.82 7.28
C PHE A 30 -4.87 -3.56 8.46
N THR A 31 -5.86 -4.42 8.23
CA THR A 31 -6.53 -5.17 9.31
C THR A 31 -5.82 -6.48 9.66
N GLU A 32 -4.97 -7.01 8.77
CA GLU A 32 -4.18 -8.23 8.96
C GLU A 32 -2.68 -7.93 8.76
N PRO A 33 -2.09 -7.05 9.58
CA PRO A 33 -0.75 -6.48 9.37
C PRO A 33 0.34 -7.55 9.32
N ASP A 34 0.15 -8.70 9.96
CA ASP A 34 1.16 -9.76 10.03
C ASP A 34 1.25 -10.62 8.76
N LEU A 35 0.29 -10.50 7.83
CA LEU A 35 0.25 -11.32 6.61
C LEU A 35 1.14 -10.77 5.48
N PHE A 36 1.22 -9.44 5.34
CA PHE A 36 1.83 -8.79 4.18
C PHE A 36 2.83 -7.72 4.60
N GLY A 37 4.01 -7.75 3.97
CA GLY A 37 5.07 -6.76 4.18
C GLY A 37 4.99 -5.58 3.23
N ALA A 38 4.26 -5.71 2.12
CA ALA A 38 3.95 -4.59 1.26
C ALA A 38 2.55 -4.71 0.63
N ILE A 39 1.94 -3.56 0.37
CA ILE A 39 0.64 -3.38 -0.25
C ILE A 39 0.82 -2.42 -1.43
N GLY A 40 0.40 -2.84 -2.62
CA GLY A 40 0.26 -1.89 -3.73
C GLY A 40 -1.21 -1.70 -4.11
N ALA A 41 -1.67 -0.47 -3.95
CA ALA A 41 -3.01 -0.02 -4.23
C ALA A 41 -3.00 0.77 -5.55
N HIS A 42 -3.15 0.05 -6.67
CA HIS A 42 -2.99 0.61 -8.00
C HIS A 42 -4.31 1.10 -8.59
N SER A 43 -4.32 2.30 -9.15
CA SER A 43 -5.56 2.96 -9.60
C SER A 43 -6.63 2.98 -8.50
N TYR A 44 -6.23 3.30 -7.27
CA TYR A 44 -6.99 3.04 -6.05
C TYR A 44 -8.25 3.91 -5.92
N PRO A 45 -9.47 3.33 -5.96
CA PRO A 45 -10.70 4.12 -5.93
C PRO A 45 -11.24 4.43 -4.54
N THR A 46 -10.65 3.82 -3.50
CA THR A 46 -11.09 3.82 -2.08
C THR A 46 -12.51 3.25 -1.88
N PHE A 47 -12.75 2.39 -0.87
CA PHE A 47 -14.15 2.12 -0.50
C PHE A 47 -14.74 3.31 0.26
N SER A 48 -16.05 3.50 0.11
CA SER A 48 -16.77 4.55 0.82
C SER A 48 -16.66 4.35 2.33
N GLY A 49 -16.05 5.32 3.02
CA GLY A 49 -15.91 5.32 4.48
C GLY A 49 -14.56 4.83 4.99
N ASP A 50 -13.77 4.11 4.18
CA ASP A 50 -12.47 3.56 4.61
C ASP A 50 -11.50 4.65 5.08
N THR A 51 -11.51 5.83 4.45
CA THR A 51 -10.71 6.99 4.89
C THR A 51 -10.94 7.34 6.35
N ASN A 52 -12.16 7.19 6.87
CA ASN A 52 -12.47 7.49 8.27
C ASN A 52 -12.02 6.38 9.24
N LEU A 53 -11.64 5.22 8.73
CA LEU A 53 -11.27 4.04 9.51
C LEU A 53 -9.75 3.86 9.62
N ILE A 54 -8.96 4.49 8.75
CA ILE A 54 -7.50 4.33 8.69
C ILE A 54 -6.87 4.49 10.08
N SER A 55 -7.19 5.59 10.78
CA SER A 55 -6.68 5.86 12.13
C SER A 55 -6.93 4.69 13.09
N SER A 56 -8.11 4.06 13.03
CA SER A 56 -8.46 2.91 13.89
C SER A 56 -7.77 1.61 13.47
N TRP A 57 -7.52 1.42 12.18
CA TRP A 57 -6.82 0.22 11.69
C TRP A 57 -5.36 0.20 12.11
N VAL A 58 -4.73 1.38 12.21
CA VAL A 58 -3.29 1.49 12.51
C VAL A 58 -2.97 1.88 13.95
N GLU A 59 -3.98 2.18 14.78
CA GLU A 59 -3.82 2.71 16.15
C GLU A 59 -2.87 1.89 17.04
N PHE A 60 -2.92 0.56 16.92
CA PHE A 60 -2.15 -0.36 17.77
C PHE A 60 -0.90 -0.93 17.08
N LEU A 61 -0.67 -0.59 15.81
CA LEU A 61 0.46 -1.09 15.06
C LEU A 61 1.75 -0.44 15.55
N GLN A 62 2.77 -1.26 15.78
CA GLN A 62 4.13 -0.76 15.96
C GLN A 62 4.75 -0.44 14.59
N PRO A 63 5.72 0.49 14.50
CA PRO A 63 6.36 0.84 13.23
C PRO A 63 6.90 -0.36 12.43
N GLU A 64 7.42 -1.39 13.10
CA GLU A 64 7.93 -2.61 12.48
C GLU A 64 6.82 -3.49 11.87
N GLN A 65 5.56 -3.22 12.25
CA GLN A 65 4.40 -3.90 11.70
C GLN A 65 3.84 -3.20 10.46
N TYR A 66 4.23 -1.96 10.18
CA TYR A 66 3.72 -1.23 9.03
C TYR A 66 4.09 -1.92 7.72
N PRO A 67 3.11 -2.23 6.86
CA PRO A 67 3.41 -2.64 5.50
C PRO A 67 4.01 -1.46 4.73
N HIS A 68 4.94 -1.75 3.82
CA HIS A 68 5.32 -0.78 2.79
C HIS A 68 4.08 -0.53 1.93
N LEU A 69 3.71 0.73 1.72
CA LEU A 69 2.50 1.08 1.00
C LEU A 69 2.85 1.92 -0.23
N LEU A 70 2.44 1.44 -1.40
CA LEU A 70 2.43 2.21 -2.64
C LEU A 70 1.00 2.44 -3.08
N ILE A 71 0.64 3.70 -3.31
CA ILE A 71 -0.63 4.11 -3.89
C ILE A 71 -0.33 4.81 -5.21
N ASP A 72 -0.98 4.40 -6.29
CA ASP A 72 -0.99 5.19 -7.51
C ASP A 72 -2.39 5.49 -8.00
N ILE A 73 -2.50 6.64 -8.65
CA ILE A 73 -3.67 6.99 -9.43
C ILE A 73 -3.29 7.96 -10.54
N ARG A 74 -4.09 7.96 -11.61
CA ARG A 74 -3.98 8.97 -12.67
C ARG A 74 -4.58 10.32 -12.27
N GLY A 75 -4.00 11.40 -12.80
CA GLY A 75 -4.40 12.78 -12.49
C GLY A 75 -5.80 13.23 -12.95
N ASN A 76 -6.46 12.52 -13.87
CA ASN A 76 -7.82 12.88 -14.33
C ASN A 76 -8.86 11.80 -14.00
N ASN A 77 -8.61 11.02 -12.95
CA ASN A 77 -9.52 9.97 -12.49
C ASN A 77 -10.73 10.54 -11.76
N THR A 78 -11.93 10.01 -12.04
CA THR A 78 -13.13 10.27 -11.25
C THR A 78 -12.95 9.87 -9.78
N PHE A 79 -12.03 8.94 -9.50
CA PHE A 79 -11.73 8.52 -8.14
C PHE A 79 -10.65 9.36 -7.44
N LEU A 80 -9.96 10.25 -8.15
CA LEU A 80 -8.85 11.04 -7.59
C LEU A 80 -9.21 11.75 -6.28
N PRO A 81 -10.39 12.39 -6.12
CA PRO A 81 -10.73 13.04 -4.86
C PRO A 81 -10.76 12.07 -3.67
N TYR A 82 -11.18 10.82 -3.86
CA TYR A 82 -11.24 9.81 -2.80
C TYR A 82 -9.85 9.28 -2.45
N THR A 83 -9.01 9.07 -3.46
CA THR A 83 -7.62 8.65 -3.26
C THR A 83 -6.80 9.75 -2.57
N SER A 84 -6.99 11.01 -2.97
CA SER A 84 -6.32 12.15 -2.33
C SER A 84 -6.81 12.37 -0.90
N ALA A 85 -8.09 12.13 -0.60
CA ALA A 85 -8.57 12.18 0.78
C ALA A 85 -7.94 11.07 1.66
N PHE A 86 -7.75 9.87 1.09
CA PHE A 86 -7.07 8.77 1.75
C PHE A 86 -5.59 9.09 2.01
N GLU A 87 -4.87 9.61 1.02
CA GLU A 87 -3.48 10.06 1.15
C GLU A 87 -3.34 11.17 2.21
N ALA A 88 -4.23 12.16 2.20
CA ALA A 88 -4.21 13.25 3.17
C ALA A 88 -4.39 12.74 4.61
N GLU A 89 -5.21 11.70 4.83
CA GLU A 89 -5.37 11.07 6.14
C GLU A 89 -4.09 10.31 6.56
N LEU A 90 -3.45 9.58 5.64
CA LEU A 90 -2.16 8.93 5.91
C LEU A 90 -1.08 9.96 6.30
N VAL A 91 -1.02 11.09 5.59
CA VAL A 91 -0.13 12.21 5.94
C VAL A 91 -0.47 12.76 7.32
N ARG A 92 -1.75 13.00 7.62
CA ARG A 92 -2.21 13.56 8.90
C ARG A 92 -1.81 12.68 10.09
N ILE A 93 -1.87 11.36 9.95
CA ILE A 93 -1.51 10.42 11.01
C ILE A 93 -0.03 10.00 10.99
N GLY A 94 0.75 10.50 10.02
CA GLY A 94 2.17 10.17 9.90
C GLY A 94 2.44 8.72 9.49
N PHE A 95 1.54 8.08 8.74
CA PHE A 95 1.72 6.72 8.25
C PHE A 95 2.67 6.71 7.04
N PRO A 96 3.80 5.97 7.06
CA PRO A 96 4.74 5.92 5.94
C PRO A 96 4.11 5.30 4.69
N HIS A 97 4.19 6.01 3.57
CA HIS A 97 3.68 5.52 2.28
C HIS A 97 4.32 6.26 1.11
N GLU A 98 4.19 5.68 -0.06
CA GLU A 98 4.50 6.30 -1.34
C GLU A 98 3.21 6.59 -2.11
N TYR A 99 3.11 7.79 -2.67
CA TYR A 99 1.97 8.21 -3.49
C TYR A 99 2.46 8.68 -4.87
N ARG A 100 2.01 8.02 -5.93
CA ARG A 100 2.40 8.31 -7.32
C ARG A 100 1.19 8.82 -8.11
N LEU A 101 1.24 10.09 -8.51
CA LEU A 101 0.29 10.65 -9.48
C LEU A 101 0.85 10.47 -10.90
N GLN A 102 0.29 9.54 -11.67
CA GLN A 102 0.88 9.15 -12.95
C GLN A 102 0.04 9.63 -14.16
N PRO A 103 0.66 9.90 -15.33
CA PRO A 103 -0.09 10.16 -16.56
C PRO A 103 -0.75 8.88 -17.11
N GLY A 104 -1.91 9.04 -17.76
CA GLY A 104 -2.60 7.97 -18.50
C GLY A 104 -4.10 7.80 -18.14
N GLY A 105 -4.63 6.60 -18.46
CA GLY A 105 -6.06 6.23 -18.34
C GLY A 105 -6.37 5.30 -17.17
N HIS A 106 -7.65 4.96 -16.97
CA HIS A 106 -8.07 3.86 -16.08
C HIS A 106 -8.38 2.66 -16.95
N ASP A 107 -7.34 2.14 -17.60
CA ASP A 107 -7.41 1.14 -18.65
C ASP A 107 -6.19 0.21 -18.60
N TYR A 108 -6.23 -0.82 -19.44
CA TYR A 108 -5.14 -1.80 -19.52
C TYR A 108 -3.82 -1.20 -19.97
N ALA A 109 -3.84 -0.20 -20.86
CA ALA A 109 -2.60 0.41 -21.37
C ALA A 109 -1.85 1.14 -20.25
N TYR A 110 -2.57 1.84 -19.38
CA TYR A 110 -2.00 2.43 -18.17
C TYR A 110 -1.40 1.37 -17.25
N TRP A 111 -2.14 0.29 -16.94
CA TRP A 111 -1.64 -0.76 -16.06
C TRP A 111 -0.41 -1.46 -16.63
N GLU A 112 -0.41 -1.76 -17.93
CA GLU A 112 0.72 -2.38 -18.63
C GLU A 112 1.96 -1.47 -18.59
N THR A 113 1.78 -0.15 -18.78
CA THR A 113 2.87 0.83 -18.76
C THR A 113 3.68 0.77 -17.46
N TYR A 114 3.01 0.58 -16.32
CA TYR A 114 3.66 0.63 -15.00
C TYR A 114 3.83 -0.73 -14.34
N ALA A 115 3.34 -1.82 -14.94
CA ALA A 115 3.41 -3.15 -14.34
C ALA A 115 4.85 -3.57 -13.98
N ALA A 116 5.82 -3.32 -14.88
CA ALA A 116 7.21 -3.66 -14.62
C ALA A 116 7.81 -2.86 -13.45
N ASP A 117 7.49 -1.56 -13.37
CA ASP A 117 7.90 -0.68 -12.27
C ASP A 117 7.34 -1.15 -10.93
N TYR A 118 6.06 -1.53 -10.89
CA TYR A 118 5.42 -2.07 -9.68
C TYR A 118 6.04 -3.40 -9.26
N LEU A 119 6.36 -4.29 -10.20
CA LEU A 119 7.04 -5.56 -9.91
C LEU A 119 8.44 -5.33 -9.33
N CYS A 120 9.20 -4.36 -9.84
CA CYS A 120 10.47 -3.96 -9.26
C CYS A 120 10.29 -3.45 -7.83
N TRP A 121 9.29 -2.59 -7.59
CA TRP A 121 8.97 -2.09 -6.26
C TRP A 121 8.60 -3.21 -5.28
N TYR A 122 7.83 -4.21 -5.71
CA TYR A 122 7.49 -5.36 -4.87
C TYR A 122 8.69 -6.24 -4.51
N ALA A 123 9.68 -6.31 -5.41
CA ALA A 123 10.91 -7.06 -5.22
C ALA A 123 11.93 -6.33 -4.34
N GLU A 124 11.69 -5.07 -3.97
CA GLU A 124 12.56 -4.35 -3.04
C GLU A 124 12.69 -5.12 -1.71
N GLY A 125 13.93 -5.26 -1.25
CA GLY A 125 14.28 -6.03 -0.04
C GLY A 125 14.31 -7.54 -0.22
N TRP A 126 14.10 -8.07 -1.45
CA TRP A 126 14.46 -9.45 -1.78
C TRP A 126 15.97 -9.51 -2.02
N GLU A 127 16.75 -9.67 -0.96
CA GLU A 127 18.11 -10.16 -1.12
C GLU A 127 18.08 -11.65 -1.44
N GLU A 128 18.85 -12.09 -2.44
CA GLU A 128 19.22 -13.49 -2.53
C GLU A 128 19.99 -13.83 -1.26
N SER A 129 19.41 -14.69 -0.43
CA SER A 129 20.15 -15.40 0.59
C SER A 129 21.25 -16.21 -0.11
N GLN A 130 22.45 -15.64 -0.20
CA GLN A 130 23.68 -16.35 -0.56
C GLN A 130 24.17 -17.14 0.66
#